data_AF-A0A954QV27-F1
#
_entry.id   AF-A0A954QV27-F1
#
_cell.length_a   1.000
_cell.length_b   1.000
_cell.length_c   1.000
_cell.angle_alpha   90.00
_cell.angle_beta   90.00
_cell.angle_gamma   90.00
#
_symmetry.space_group_name_H-M   'P 1'
#
loop_
_entity.id
_entity.type
_entity.pdbx_description
1 polymer ?
#
loop_
_entity_poly.entity_id
_entity_poly.type
_entity_poly.pdbx_seq_one_letter_code
_entity_poly.pdbx_strand_id
1 'polypeptide(L)'
;MKSIRQRASGCGFIVVLCASMCLMLIVNSALVLLAYDTAQPVLPAWMSNRRVVQAVLFAGPVLMIVVEWWLYDLAADLWHGRRKQDSAS
;
A
#
# COMPACT_ATOMS: atom_id res chain seq x y z
N MET A 1 8.14 -5.09 -27.17
CA MET A 1 7.92 -5.23 -25.71
C MET A 1 9.12 -5.95 -25.13
N LYS A 2 10.09 -5.17 -24.62
CA LYS A 2 11.42 -5.63 -24.22
C LYS A 2 11.33 -6.29 -22.83
N SER A 3 11.25 -7.62 -22.84
CA SER A 3 11.79 -8.55 -21.85
C SER A 3 12.24 -7.93 -20.52
N ILE A 4 11.33 -7.81 -19.55
CA ILE A 4 11.70 -7.87 -18.12
C ILE A 4 11.88 -9.34 -17.77
N ARG A 5 12.88 -9.99 -18.39
CA ARG A 5 13.39 -11.27 -17.93
C ARG A 5 14.56 -10.94 -17.01
N GLN A 6 14.20 -10.46 -15.82
CA GLN A 6 15.15 -10.23 -14.75
C GLN A 6 15.76 -11.60 -14.41
N ARG A 7 17.04 -11.80 -14.75
CA ARG A 7 17.87 -12.83 -14.14
C ARG A 7 18.07 -12.45 -12.67
N ALA A 8 17.00 -12.56 -11.88
CA ALA A 8 16.96 -12.28 -10.46
C ALA A 8 17.47 -13.52 -9.70
N SER A 9 18.73 -13.85 -9.89
CA SER A 9 19.39 -14.97 -9.22
C SER A 9 20.57 -14.44 -8.40
N GLY A 10 20.27 -13.71 -7.34
CA GLY A 10 21.26 -13.20 -6.39
C GLY A 10 20.62 -12.69 -5.11
N CYS A 11 21.28 -12.96 -3.98
CA CYS A 11 20.86 -12.53 -2.64
C CYS A 11 20.58 -11.01 -2.58
N GLY A 12 21.30 -10.21 -3.39
CA GLY A 12 21.09 -8.76 -3.48
C GLY A 12 19.68 -8.34 -3.95
N PHE A 13 19.03 -9.11 -4.83
CA PHE A 13 17.66 -8.80 -5.23
C PHE A 13 16.66 -9.01 -4.08
N ILE A 14 16.87 -10.06 -3.28
CA ILE A 14 16.06 -10.33 -2.08
C ILE A 14 16.26 -9.23 -1.05
N VAL A 15 17.49 -8.75 -0.85
CA VAL A 15 17.78 -7.65 0.09
C VAL A 15 17.06 -6.36 -0.34
N VAL A 16 17.09 -6.01 -1.62
CA VAL A 16 16.39 -4.82 -2.14
C VAL A 16 14.87 -4.97 -2.02
N LEU A 17 14.34 -6.16 -2.29
CA LEU A 17 12.92 -6.46 -2.08
C LEU A 17 12.52 -6.35 -0.60
N CYS A 18 13.30 -6.94 0.31
CA CYS A 18 13.07 -6.81 1.74
C CYS A 18 13.14 -5.36 2.20
N ALA A 19 14.16 -4.60 1.77
CA ALA A 19 14.31 -3.21 2.14
C ALA A 19 13.13 -2.34 1.64
N SER A 20 12.71 -2.54 0.39
CA SER A 20 11.55 -1.84 -0.17
C SER A 20 10.24 -2.20 0.52
N MET A 21 10.02 -3.49 0.85
CA MET A 21 8.87 -3.93 1.65
C MET A 21 8.87 -3.31 3.05
N CYS A 22 10.02 -3.30 3.73
CA CYS A 22 10.15 -2.64 5.02
C CYS A 22 9.86 -1.14 4.93
N LEU A 23 10.35 -0.46 3.90
CA LEU A 23 10.13 0.97 3.70
C LEU A 23 8.66 1.28 3.44
N MET A 24 7.99 0.48 2.61
CA MET A 24 6.53 0.51 2.43
C MET A 24 5.78 0.33 3.75
N LEU A 25 6.15 -0.68 4.56
CA LEU A 25 5.54 -0.89 5.88
C LEU A 25 5.73 0.31 6.81
N ILE A 26 6.90 0.95 6.82
CA ILE A 26 7.16 2.14 7.64
C ILE A 26 6.26 3.30 7.22
N VAL A 27 6.20 3.58 5.91
CA VAL A 27 5.35 4.66 5.37
C VAL A 27 3.87 4.38 5.68
N ASN A 28 3.42 3.15 5.45
CA ASN A 28 2.04 2.75 5.73
C ASN A 28 1.70 2.79 7.22
N SER A 29 2.65 2.42 8.09
CA SER A 29 2.47 2.56 9.55
C SER A 29 2.34 4.02 9.97
N ALA A 30 3.16 4.91 9.39
CA ALA A 30 3.07 6.34 9.64
C ALA A 30 1.73 6.94 9.17
N LEU A 31 1.23 6.49 8.01
CA LEU A 31 -0.08 6.89 7.50
C LEU A 31 -1.23 6.41 8.38
N VAL A 32 -1.18 5.15 8.84
CA VAL A 32 -2.17 4.61 9.79
C VAL A 32 -2.17 5.39 11.09
N LEU A 33 -0.99 5.77 11.61
CA LEU A 33 -0.90 6.58 12.83
C LEU A 33 -1.50 7.97 12.64
N LEU A 34 -1.22 8.62 11.51
CA LEU A 34 -1.78 9.92 11.15
C LEU A 34 -3.31 9.86 10.95
N ALA A 35 -3.80 8.81 10.29
CA ALA A 35 -5.22 8.54 10.12
C ALA A 35 -5.90 8.28 11.48
N TYR A 36 -5.25 7.55 12.38
CA TYR A 36 -5.75 7.28 13.72
C TYR A 36 -5.85 8.57 14.56
N ASP A 37 -4.81 9.42 14.52
CA ASP A 37 -4.78 10.70 15.24
C ASP A 37 -5.86 11.65 14.74
N THR A 38 -5.99 11.80 13.42
CA THR A 38 -7.04 12.63 12.81
C THR A 38 -8.46 12.11 13.03
N ALA A 39 -8.63 10.79 13.14
CA ALA A 39 -9.93 10.17 13.37
C ALA A 39 -10.31 10.05 14.87
N GLN A 40 -9.38 10.30 15.81
CA GLN A 40 -9.65 10.33 17.26
C GLN A 40 -11.00 10.96 17.66
N PRO A 41 -11.39 12.16 17.17
CA PRO A 41 -12.63 12.81 17.60
C PRO A 41 -13.92 12.10 17.16
N VAL A 42 -13.86 11.24 16.15
CA VAL A 42 -15.01 10.49 15.61
C VAL A 42 -14.93 8.99 15.92
N LEU A 43 -13.84 8.55 16.58
CA LEU A 43 -13.60 7.16 16.88
C LEU A 43 -14.52 6.69 18.02
N PRO A 44 -15.21 5.55 17.85
CA PRO A 44 -16.05 5.00 18.91
C PRO A 44 -15.18 4.49 20.07
N ALA A 45 -15.68 4.61 21.30
CA ALA A 45 -14.91 4.42 22.55
C ALA A 45 -14.19 3.06 22.69
N TRP A 46 -14.67 2.02 21.98
CA TRP A 46 -14.01 0.70 21.97
C TRP A 46 -12.68 0.68 21.21
N MET A 47 -12.43 1.68 20.36
CA MET A 47 -11.23 1.79 19.56
C MET A 47 -10.03 2.39 20.33
N SER A 48 -10.29 3.03 21.49
CA SER A 48 -9.25 3.48 22.43
C SER A 48 -8.66 2.34 23.27
N ASN A 49 -9.15 1.11 23.10
CA ASN A 49 -8.66 -0.05 23.83
C ASN A 49 -7.26 -0.43 23.33
N ARG A 50 -6.26 -0.50 24.24
CA ARG A 50 -4.86 -0.81 23.90
C ARG A 50 -4.69 -2.04 23.00
N ARG A 51 -5.52 -3.06 23.18
CA ARG A 51 -5.48 -4.30 22.38
C ARG A 51 -5.89 -4.05 20.92
N VAL A 52 -6.89 -3.20 20.72
CA VAL A 52 -7.39 -2.82 19.39
C VAL A 52 -6.35 -1.96 18.69
N VAL A 53 -5.77 -0.98 19.39
CA VAL A 53 -4.70 -0.13 18.84
C VAL A 53 -3.50 -0.97 18.41
N GLN A 54 -3.08 -1.94 19.22
CA GLN A 54 -1.98 -2.86 18.86
C GLN A 54 -2.32 -3.72 17.65
N ALA A 55 -3.55 -4.22 17.56
CA ALA A 55 -4.01 -4.99 16.39
C ALA A 55 -4.03 -4.13 15.12
N VAL A 56 -4.48 -2.88 15.21
CA VAL A 56 -4.51 -1.93 14.08
C VAL A 56 -3.11 -1.50 13.67
N LEU A 57 -2.18 -1.29 14.60
CA LEU A 57 -0.79 -0.95 14.27
C LEU A 57 -0.06 -2.11 13.56
N PHE A 58 -0.47 -3.35 13.82
CA PHE A 58 0.13 -4.54 13.19
C PHE A 58 -0.55 -4.90 11.86
N ALA A 59 -1.89 -4.94 11.83
CA ALA A 59 -2.66 -5.32 10.65
C ALA A 59 -2.90 -4.15 9.67
N GLY A 60 -2.91 -2.92 10.18
CA GLY A 60 -3.15 -1.70 9.42
C GLY A 60 -2.17 -1.49 8.27
N PRO A 61 -0.85 -1.65 8.45
CA PRO A 61 0.11 -1.54 7.35
C PRO A 61 -0.13 -2.58 6.24
N VAL A 62 -0.51 -3.80 6.62
CA VAL A 62 -0.82 -4.89 5.66
C VAL A 62 -2.11 -4.59 4.90
N LEU A 63 -3.14 -4.11 5.60
CA LEU A 63 -4.40 -3.64 5.00
C LEU A 63 -4.18 -2.44 4.08
N MET A 64 -3.28 -1.51 4.44
CA MET A 64 -2.94 -0.38 3.58
C MET A 64 -2.35 -0.85 2.24
N ILE A 65 -1.47 -1.85 2.25
CA ILE A 65 -0.92 -2.40 0.99
C ILE A 65 -2.03 -2.94 0.08
N VAL A 66 -3.07 -3.57 0.65
CA VAL A 66 -4.23 -4.03 -0.13
C VAL A 66 -4.99 -2.86 -0.73
N VAL A 67 -5.18 -1.78 0.02
CA VAL A 67 -5.83 -0.55 -0.46
C VAL A 67 -5.00 0.14 -1.54
N GLU A 68 -3.67 0.24 -1.35
CA GLU A 68 -2.75 0.78 -2.35
C GLU A 68 -2.79 -0.03 -3.65
N TRP A 69 -2.84 -1.36 -3.54
CA TRP A 69 -2.98 -2.24 -4.69
C TRP A 69 -4.30 -2.02 -5.42
N TRP A 70 -5.39 -1.85 -4.69
CA TRP A 70 -6.70 -1.56 -5.26
C TRP A 70 -6.76 -0.19 -5.94
N LEU A 71 -6.12 0.83 -5.35
CA LEU A 71 -5.95 2.15 -5.95
C LEU A 71 -5.13 2.08 -7.24
N TYR A 72 -4.06 1.27 -7.25
CA TYR A 72 -3.24 1.06 -8.43
C TYR A 72 -4.04 0.38 -9.56
N ASP A 73 -4.84 -0.63 -9.22
CA ASP A 73 -5.70 -1.34 -10.17
C ASP A 73 -6.73 -0.38 -10.78
N LEU A 74 -7.41 0.41 -9.94
CA LEU A 74 -8.35 1.43 -10.39
C LEU A 74 -7.68 2.48 -11.29
N ALA A 75 -6.50 2.97 -10.90
CA ALA A 75 -5.73 3.92 -11.70
C ALA A 75 -5.27 3.32 -13.04
N ALA A 76 -4.88 2.04 -13.04
CA ALA A 76 -4.52 1.31 -14.24
C ALA A 76 -5.73 1.16 -15.17
N ASP A 77 -6.90 0.80 -14.64
CA ASP A 77 -8.15 0.69 -15.42
C ASP A 77 -8.55 2.03 -16.05
N LEU A 78 -8.49 3.12 -15.27
CA LEU A 78 -8.72 4.47 -15.76
C LEU A 78 -7.74 4.85 -16.87
N TRP A 79 -6.45 4.53 -16.71
CA TRP A 79 -5.41 4.81 -17.70
C TRP A 79 -5.60 4.01 -19.00
N HIS A 80 -5.99 2.73 -18.90
CA HIS A 80 -6.29 1.91 -20.07
C HIS A 80 -7.54 2.37 -20.81
N GLY A 81 -8.57 2.83 -20.07
CA GLY A 81 -9.76 3.46 -20.65
C GLY A 81 -9.43 4.70 -21.48
N ARG A 82 -8.52 5.56 -20.97
CA ARG A 82 -8.07 6.79 -21.66
C ARG A 82 -7.32 6.50 -22.97
N ARG A 83 -6.40 5.52 -22.98
CA ARG A 83 -5.64 5.19 -24.20
C ARG A 83 -6.48 4.70 -25.37
N LYS A 84 -7.65 4.11 -25.10
CA LYS A 84 -8.56 3.66 -26.16
C LYS A 84 -9.22 4.82 -26.91
N GLN A 85 -9.34 5.98 -26.27
CA GLN A 85 -9.97 7.18 -26.84
C GLN A 85 -9.00 7.95 -27.75
N ASP A 86 -7.70 7.98 -27.40
CA ASP A 86 -6.66 8.67 -28.18
C ASP A 86 -6.31 7.97 -29.51
N SER A 87 -6.67 6.69 -29.69
CA SER A 87 -6.39 5.94 -30.94
C SER A 87 -7.58 5.90 -31.92
N ALA A 88 -8.70 6.53 -31.57
CA ALA A 88 -9.92 6.59 -32.37
C ALA A 88 -10.23 8.00 -32.91
N SER A 89 -9.29 8.94 -32.75
CA SER A 89 -9.31 10.28 -33.36
C SER A 89 -8.18 10.42 -34.37
#